data_AF-A0A183ENA2-F1
#
_entry.id   AF-A0A183ENA2-F1
#
_cell.length_a   1.000
_cell.length_b   1.000
_cell.length_c   1.000
_cell.angle_alpha   90.00
_cell.angle_beta   90.00
_cell.angle_gamma   90.00
#
_symmetry.space_group_name_H-M   'P 1'
#
loop_
_entity.id
_entity.type
_entity.pdbx_description
1 polymer ?
#
loop_
_entity_poly.entity_id
_entity_poly.type
_entity_poly.pdbx_seq_one_letter_code
_entity_poly.pdbx_strand_id
1 'polypeptide(L)'
;MPLVRMKGVTDVYPPQKKSFAMLKWMADNHLNDYDWFMRADDDLYVRSNKLETLLRSLDSEKAYLIGQAGLGNTAEYGQLALGQQDNYCMGGPGIVMSRETLRTVAPHLRSCLMELLTNHEDVELGR
;
A
#
# COMPACT_ATOMS: atom_id res chain seq x y z
N MET A 1 -14.93 -9.49 -9.63
CA MET A 1 -13.71 -10.16 -9.15
C MET A 1 -14.08 -11.21 -8.12
N PRO A 2 -13.43 -12.38 -8.12
CA PRO A 2 -13.63 -13.38 -7.07
C PRO A 2 -13.06 -12.89 -5.73
N LEU A 3 -13.66 -13.33 -4.63
CA LEU A 3 -13.08 -13.16 -3.29
C LEU A 3 -11.85 -14.07 -3.16
N VAL A 4 -10.71 -13.50 -2.79
CA VAL A 4 -9.45 -14.24 -2.63
C VAL A 4 -9.14 -14.41 -1.15
N ARG A 5 -9.06 -15.67 -0.70
CA ARG A 5 -8.62 -16.00 0.66
C ARG A 5 -7.16 -16.42 0.63
N MET A 6 -6.29 -15.60 1.21
CA MET A 6 -4.86 -15.90 1.30
C MET A 6 -4.59 -16.98 2.35
N LYS A 7 -3.91 -18.06 1.95
CA LYS A 7 -3.60 -19.19 2.86
C LYS A 7 -2.61 -18.72 3.94
N GLY A 8 -2.94 -18.99 5.21
CA GLY A 8 -2.08 -18.67 6.35
C GLY A 8 -2.08 -17.19 6.76
N VAL A 9 -2.97 -16.38 6.19
CA VAL A 9 -3.21 -14.99 6.60
C VAL A 9 -4.49 -14.93 7.42
N THR A 10 -4.44 -14.19 8.54
CA THR A 10 -5.54 -14.03 9.51
C THR A 10 -5.86 -12.56 9.71
N ASP A 11 -7.02 -12.27 10.30
CA ASP A 11 -7.47 -10.89 10.60
C ASP A 11 -6.96 -10.35 11.95
N VAL A 12 -5.95 -11.00 12.53
CA VAL A 12 -5.34 -10.59 13.81
C VAL A 12 -4.64 -9.24 13.64
N TYR A 13 -4.84 -8.35 14.61
CA TYR A 13 -4.16 -7.07 14.69
C TYR A 13 -2.75 -7.24 15.30
N PRO A 14 -1.71 -6.52 14.82
CA PRO A 14 -1.71 -5.57 13.70
C PRO A 14 -1.80 -6.24 12.31
N PRO A 15 -2.45 -5.60 11.32
CA PRO A 15 -2.79 -6.24 10.05
C PRO A 15 -1.63 -6.28 9.03
N GLN A 16 -0.37 -6.06 9.41
CA GLN A 16 0.74 -5.95 8.43
C GLN A 16 0.82 -7.21 7.55
N LYS A 17 0.76 -8.41 8.15
CA LYS A 17 0.80 -9.66 7.37
C LYS A 17 -0.29 -9.73 6.30
N LYS A 18 -1.48 -9.19 6.59
CA LYS A 18 -2.58 -9.17 5.64
C LYS A 18 -2.25 -8.25 4.46
N SER A 19 -1.83 -7.03 4.73
CA SER A 19 -1.57 -6.06 3.68
C SER A 19 -0.37 -6.41 2.81
N PHE A 20 0.74 -6.84 3.42
CA PHE A 20 1.92 -7.29 2.69
C PHE A 20 1.62 -8.51 1.81
N ALA A 21 0.86 -9.48 2.33
CA ALA A 21 0.44 -10.64 1.55
C ALA A 21 -0.51 -10.25 0.41
N MET A 22 -1.41 -9.29 0.63
CA MET A 22 -2.33 -8.77 -0.39
C MET A 22 -1.55 -8.12 -1.54
N LEU A 23 -0.59 -7.24 -1.25
CA LEU A 23 0.25 -6.62 -2.28
C LEU A 23 1.05 -7.67 -3.06
N LYS A 24 1.65 -8.64 -2.34
CA LYS A 24 2.41 -9.73 -2.98
C LYS A 24 1.52 -10.56 -3.89
N TRP A 25 0.31 -10.88 -3.46
CA TRP A 25 -0.65 -11.62 -4.26
C TRP A 25 -1.07 -10.86 -5.51
N MET A 26 -1.36 -9.55 -5.40
CA MET A 26 -1.65 -8.72 -6.58
C MET A 26 -0.49 -8.71 -7.57
N ALA A 27 0.75 -8.57 -7.08
CA ALA A 27 1.92 -8.60 -7.94
C ALA A 27 2.11 -9.96 -8.64
N ASP A 28 1.99 -11.06 -7.89
CA ASP A 28 2.23 -12.41 -8.43
C ASP A 28 1.20 -12.84 -9.48
N ASN A 29 -0.03 -12.30 -9.40
CA ASN A 29 -1.15 -12.77 -10.23
C ASN A 29 -1.59 -11.78 -11.29
N HIS A 30 -1.36 -10.47 -11.07
CA HIS A 30 -2.03 -9.42 -11.82
C HIS A 30 -1.13 -8.25 -12.23
N LEU A 31 0.17 -8.28 -11.92
CA LEU A 31 1.09 -7.18 -12.24
C LEU A 31 1.05 -6.79 -13.73
N ASN A 32 0.93 -7.79 -14.61
CA ASN A 32 0.90 -7.58 -16.06
C ASN A 32 -0.52 -7.40 -16.63
N ASP A 33 -1.56 -7.51 -15.79
CA ASP A 33 -2.96 -7.39 -16.22
C ASP A 33 -3.51 -5.96 -16.05
N TYR A 34 -2.96 -5.19 -15.11
CA TYR A 34 -3.44 -3.85 -14.77
C TYR A 34 -2.30 -2.84 -14.66
N ASP A 35 -2.62 -1.58 -14.93
CA ASP A 35 -1.68 -0.44 -14.83
C ASP A 35 -1.63 0.16 -13.41
N TRP A 36 -2.70 -0.02 -12.63
CA TRP A 36 -2.92 0.62 -11.33
C TRP A 36 -3.53 -0.36 -10.33
N PHE A 37 -3.08 -0.26 -9.08
CA PHE A 37 -3.52 -1.12 -7.97
C PHE A 37 -3.96 -0.23 -6.81
N MET A 38 -5.05 -0.57 -6.13
CA MET A 38 -5.55 0.20 -4.99
C MET A 38 -5.66 -0.69 -3.76
N ARG A 39 -5.08 -0.23 -2.64
CA ARG A 39 -5.39 -0.71 -1.28
C ARG A 39 -6.40 0.23 -0.67
N ALA A 40 -7.42 -0.32 -0.02
CA ALA A 40 -8.50 0.42 0.59
C ALA A 40 -9.03 -0.34 1.81
N ASP A 41 -9.48 0.41 2.82
CA ASP A 41 -10.32 -0.13 3.88
C ASP A 41 -11.78 -0.23 3.37
N ASP A 42 -12.63 -0.97 4.08
CA ASP A 42 -14.01 -1.27 3.64
C ASP A 42 -15.03 -0.17 3.97
N ASP A 43 -14.61 0.88 4.65
CA ASP A 43 -15.42 2.01 5.11
C ASP A 43 -15.22 3.31 4.31
N LEU A 44 -14.52 3.24 3.17
CA LEU A 44 -14.30 4.38 2.28
C LEU A 44 -15.23 4.41 1.05
N TYR A 45 -15.34 5.60 0.43
CA TYR A 45 -16.07 5.81 -0.80
C TYR A 45 -15.14 6.26 -1.94
N VAL A 46 -15.14 5.52 -3.06
CA VAL A 46 -14.33 5.85 -4.24
C VAL A 46 -15.18 6.49 -5.33
N ARG A 47 -14.78 7.69 -5.76
CA ARG A 47 -15.33 8.34 -6.97
C ARG A 47 -14.59 7.83 -8.22
N SER A 48 -14.93 6.62 -8.67
CA SER A 48 -14.17 5.91 -9.71
C SER A 48 -13.96 6.72 -10.99
N ASN A 49 -14.97 7.47 -11.46
CA ASN A 49 -14.84 8.32 -12.65
C ASN A 49 -13.81 9.45 -12.50
N LYS A 50 -13.69 10.03 -11.30
CA LYS A 50 -12.69 11.07 -11.00
C LYS A 50 -11.31 10.46 -10.83
N LEU A 51 -11.23 9.32 -10.14
CA LEU A 51 -9.97 8.59 -9.99
C LEU A 51 -9.43 8.14 -11.35
N GLU A 52 -10.27 7.56 -12.20
CA GLU A 52 -9.89 7.14 -13.55
C GLU A 52 -9.34 8.31 -14.37
N THR A 53 -9.99 9.47 -14.32
CA THR A 53 -9.54 10.67 -15.04
C THR A 53 -8.14 11.10 -14.58
N LEU A 54 -7.86 11.05 -13.27
CA LEU A 54 -6.53 11.32 -12.73
C LEU A 54 -5.51 10.28 -13.22
N LEU A 55 -5.81 8.98 -13.06
CA LEU A 55 -4.87 7.91 -13.38
C LEU A 55 -4.53 7.84 -14.89
N ARG A 56 -5.49 8.14 -15.76
CA ARG A 56 -5.26 8.24 -17.22
C ARG A 56 -4.35 9.41 -17.62
N SER A 57 -4.17 10.40 -16.76
CA SER A 57 -3.26 11.52 -17.00
C SER A 57 -1.82 11.25 -16.58
N LEU A 58 -1.56 10.09 -15.95
CA LEU A 58 -0.25 9.69 -15.41
C LEU A 58 0.31 8.49 -16.18
N ASP A 59 1.64 8.37 -16.17
CA ASP A 59 2.37 7.27 -16.80
C ASP A 59 2.58 6.12 -15.80
N SER A 60 1.86 5.00 -15.96
CA SER A 60 1.93 3.87 -15.04
C SER A 60 3.28 3.13 -15.02
N GLU A 61 4.16 3.39 -15.99
CA GLU A 61 5.54 2.86 -16.00
C GLU A 61 6.50 3.71 -15.16
N LYS A 62 6.02 4.80 -14.54
CA LYS A 62 6.75 5.53 -13.50
C LYS A 62 6.26 5.15 -12.12
N ALA A 63 7.16 5.18 -11.14
CA ALA A 63 6.83 4.91 -9.76
C ALA A 63 5.94 6.02 -9.18
N TYR A 64 4.69 5.67 -8.89
CA TYR A 64 3.73 6.50 -8.18
C TYR A 64 3.15 5.75 -6.99
N LEU A 65 3.22 6.37 -5.82
CA LEU A 65 2.47 6.00 -4.62
C LEU A 65 1.60 7.20 -4.28
N ILE A 66 0.30 7.07 -4.50
CA ILE A 66 -0.66 8.17 -4.44
C ILE A 66 -1.63 7.91 -3.29
N GLY A 67 -1.68 8.84 -2.34
CA GLY A 67 -2.54 8.78 -1.19
C GLY A 67 -2.41 10.04 -0.36
N GLN A 68 -3.11 10.08 0.77
CA GLN A 68 -2.95 11.19 1.72
C GLN A 68 -1.64 11.01 2.49
N ALA A 69 -0.74 11.99 2.38
CA ALA A 69 0.53 11.95 3.10
C ALA A 69 0.30 11.99 4.62
N GLY A 70 0.79 10.98 5.32
CA GLY A 70 0.96 10.96 6.76
C GLY A 70 2.34 11.49 7.14
N LEU A 71 2.39 12.36 8.15
CA LEU A 71 3.63 12.96 8.67
C LEU A 71 4.00 12.43 10.07
N GLY A 72 3.20 11.49 10.58
CA GLY A 72 3.21 11.12 11.99
C GLY A 72 2.58 12.18 12.89
N ASN A 73 2.06 11.78 14.04
CA ASN A 73 1.61 12.72 15.05
C ASN A 73 2.80 13.20 15.90
N THR A 74 2.67 14.35 16.57
CA THR A 74 3.76 14.93 17.38
C THR A 74 4.19 14.02 18.55
N ALA A 75 3.33 13.10 19.00
CA ALA A 75 3.62 12.13 20.06
C ALA A 75 4.32 10.84 19.54
N GLU A 76 4.25 10.58 18.23
CA GLU A 76 4.84 9.44 17.52
C GLU A 76 6.09 9.85 16.72
N TYR A 77 6.49 11.13 16.80
CA TYR A 77 7.68 11.64 16.13
C TYR A 77 8.93 10.90 16.63
N GLY A 78 9.58 10.14 15.74
CA GLY A 78 10.70 9.24 16.06
C GLY A 78 10.31 7.80 16.43
N GLN A 79 9.02 7.48 16.57
CA GLN A 79 8.52 6.12 16.82
C GLN A 79 8.10 5.39 15.54
N LEU A 80 7.85 6.14 14.46
CA LEU A 80 7.45 5.58 13.16
C LEU A 80 8.63 5.05 12.33
N ALA A 81 9.86 5.15 12.84
CA ALA A 81 11.09 4.84 12.11
C ALA A 81 11.21 5.57 10.74
N LEU A 82 10.55 6.71 10.61
CA LEU A 82 10.61 7.60 9.45
C LEU A 82 11.65 8.71 9.71
N GLY A 83 12.43 9.06 8.69
CA GLY A 83 13.29 10.24 8.68
C GLY A 83 12.48 11.54 8.72
N GLN A 84 13.13 12.67 9.02
CA GLN A 84 12.46 13.98 9.16
C GLN A 84 11.75 14.46 7.88
N GLN A 85 12.11 13.92 6.72
CA GLN A 85 11.52 14.26 5.42
C GLN A 85 10.74 13.09 4.80
N ASP A 86 10.67 11.96 5.49
CA ASP A 86 9.97 10.79 5.00
C ASP A 86 8.47 10.97 5.24
N ASN A 87 7.69 10.53 4.27
CA ASN A 87 6.24 10.47 4.37
C ASN A 87 5.77 9.07 3.99
N TYR A 88 4.53 8.77 4.34
CA TYR A 88 3.86 7.55 3.92
C TYR A 88 2.44 7.90 3.46
N CYS A 89 1.78 6.99 2.76
CA CYS A 89 0.36 7.15 2.47
C CYS A 89 -0.45 6.53 3.60
N MET A 90 -1.32 7.31 4.23
CA MET A 90 -2.23 6.80 5.27
C MET A 90 -3.21 5.80 4.66
N GLY A 91 -3.48 4.71 5.38
CA GLY A 91 -4.31 3.60 4.88
C GLY A 91 -5.78 3.95 4.64
N GLY A 92 -6.42 4.65 5.59
CA GLY A 92 -7.87 4.89 5.60
C GLY A 92 -8.42 5.59 4.34
N PRO A 93 -7.81 6.68 3.84
CA PRO A 93 -8.22 7.32 2.58
C PRO A 93 -8.02 6.46 1.33
N GLY A 94 -7.31 5.34 1.43
CA GLY A 94 -6.90 4.49 0.33
C GLY A 94 -5.57 4.93 -0.29
N ILE A 95 -4.86 3.94 -0.85
CA ILE A 95 -3.54 4.10 -1.45
C ILE A 95 -3.58 3.51 -2.85
N VAL A 96 -3.15 4.28 -3.85
CA VAL A 96 -3.02 3.84 -5.24
C VAL A 96 -1.55 3.71 -5.61
N MET A 97 -1.19 2.59 -6.21
CA MET A 97 0.15 2.27 -6.71
C MET A 97 0.10 2.11 -8.22
N SER A 98 1.08 2.66 -8.92
CA SER A 98 1.32 2.31 -10.32
C SER A 98 1.88 0.89 -10.45
N ARG A 99 1.79 0.31 -11.64
CA ARG A 99 2.44 -0.97 -11.97
C ARG A 99 3.93 -0.93 -11.62
N GLU A 100 4.64 0.13 -11.97
CA GLU A 100 6.07 0.28 -11.64
C GLU A 100 6.31 0.25 -10.13
N THR A 101 5.52 0.96 -9.32
CA THR A 101 5.65 0.92 -7.85
C THR A 101 5.48 -0.49 -7.32
N LEU A 102 4.40 -1.19 -7.72
CA LEU A 102 4.16 -2.54 -7.24
C LEU A 102 5.24 -3.51 -7.73
N ARG A 103 5.71 -3.37 -8.97
CA ARG A 103 6.80 -4.17 -9.54
C ARG A 103 8.10 -4.00 -8.76
N THR A 104 8.44 -2.77 -8.40
CA THR A 104 9.65 -2.44 -7.65
C THR A 104 9.58 -2.95 -6.21
N VAL A 105 8.44 -2.81 -5.53
CA VAL A 105 8.32 -3.18 -4.10
C VAL A 105 8.08 -4.69 -3.90
N ALA A 106 7.39 -5.38 -4.82
CA ALA A 106 6.97 -6.77 -4.65
C ALA A 106 8.09 -7.77 -4.26
N PRO A 107 9.31 -7.70 -4.80
CA PRO A 107 10.42 -8.57 -4.39
C PRO A 107 10.82 -8.40 -2.91
N HIS A 108 10.57 -7.23 -2.32
CA HIS A 108 11.00 -6.86 -0.97
C HIS A 108 9.93 -7.09 0.09
N LEU A 109 8.66 -7.25 -0.29
CA LEU A 109 7.54 -7.39 0.67
C LEU A 109 7.77 -8.47 1.73
N ARG A 110 8.40 -9.59 1.36
CA ARG A 110 8.67 -10.67 2.33
C ARG A 110 9.75 -10.28 3.34
N SER A 111 10.84 -9.65 2.91
CA SER A 111 11.91 -9.21 3.82
C SER A 111 11.40 -8.09 4.72
N CYS A 112 10.70 -7.10 4.16
CA CYS A 112 10.11 -6.01 4.93
C CYS A 112 9.14 -6.52 6.01
N LEU A 113 8.33 -7.54 5.72
CA LEU A 113 7.43 -8.15 6.71
C LEU A 113 8.19 -8.85 7.87
N MET A 114 9.42 -9.29 7.65
CA MET A 114 10.26 -9.90 8.70
C MET A 114 11.06 -8.85 9.49
N GLU A 115 11.15 -7.63 8.97
CA GLU A 115 11.98 -6.53 9.47
C GLU A 115 11.12 -5.31 9.86
N LEU A 116 9.89 -5.56 10.31
CA LEU A 116 8.97 -4.51 10.75
C LEU A 116 9.55 -3.76 11.96
N LEU A 117 9.43 -2.43 11.95
CA LEU A 117 9.91 -1.57 13.02
C LEU A 117 8.77 -1.04 13.90
N THR A 118 7.55 -1.09 13.38
CA THR A 118 6.34 -0.53 13.97
C THR A 118 5.15 -1.45 13.80
N ASN A 119 4.10 -1.20 14.59
CA ASN A 119 2.81 -1.87 14.44
C ASN A 119 1.88 -1.18 13.41
N HIS A 120 2.33 -0.10 12.78
CA HIS A 120 1.55 0.69 11.84
C HIS A 120 1.75 0.13 10.42
N GLU A 121 0.72 -0.56 9.93
CA GLU A 121 0.79 -1.27 8.65
C GLU A 121 1.04 -0.37 7.45
N ASP A 122 0.42 0.82 7.40
CA ASP A 122 0.57 1.79 6.33
C ASP A 122 1.94 2.50 6.35
N VAL A 123 2.50 2.69 7.54
CA VAL A 123 3.89 3.15 7.71
C VAL A 123 4.87 2.11 7.19
N GLU A 124 4.72 0.84 7.57
CA GLU A 124 5.62 -0.24 7.12
C GLU A 124 5.55 -0.51 5.62
N LEU A 125 4.39 -0.27 4.98
CA LEU A 125 4.27 -0.33 3.52
C LEU A 125 4.88 0.88 2.81
N GLY A 126 4.98 2.03 3.48
CA GLY A 126 5.57 3.25 2.92
C GLY A 126 7.09 3.30 3.02
N ARG A 127 7.70 2.50 3.90
CA ARG A 127 9.14 2.44 4.17
C ARG A 127 9.91 1.57 3.17
#